data_AF-A0A1Y5II74-F1
#
_entry.id   AF-A0A1Y5II74-F1
#
_cell.length_a   1.000
_cell.length_b   1.000
_cell.length_c   1.000
_cell.angle_alpha   90.00
_cell.angle_beta   90.00
_cell.angle_gamma   90.00
#
_symmetry.space_group_name_H-M   'P 1'
#
loop_
_entity.id
_entity.type
_entity.pdbx_description
1 polymer ?
#
loop_
_entity_poly.entity_id
_entity_poly.type
_entity_poly.pdbx_seq_one_letter_code
_entity_poly.pdbx_strand_id
1 'polypeptide(L)'
;MDSEEEQEEEPRTSGRDAGKALKRPREDERDDGEEDLRDLLSEEEEEEEDARRERALDEIVGKRKKFELDPRYRPVVKPAGEENLFAIAARSDQPKLTLKDVMASLGEDTLSRETVKRLNKIAKAKAVDAPLARPIQERIDRRAAYAETSADVSKYQSVVKENREKRTLKFAPARDEMQRKDTLGALTADFLPKTEIEMEIAKVLKETGHASAKDVVRGELLEMNHLDTEDIKSRQAKLAKMRAVLFYHEQKAKRLKAIKSKAYHRVNRKGELKVIGDEDDEDADGQTPEERREYLRAQERMLLRHKNTSRWAKRAIKKGIAHLAGTREKLQEQLRIGQQLREKIEGTRTTTSDGEGSTDAEDSDDDDAPDDPAAERKRRLKAKAAALKALEDGGSDLAGANESLFKLPFMARAMEKRRTESQAEAREMLDELDRMDREDEDG
;
A
#
# COMPACT_ATOMS: atom_id res chain seq x y z
N MET A 1 -39.92 -52.00 18.56
CA MET A 1 -40.21 -52.33 17.17
C MET A 1 -41.04 -51.16 16.68
N ASP A 2 -40.51 -50.15 16.01
CA ASP A 2 -39.33 -50.13 15.15
C ASP A 2 -38.43 -48.92 15.40
N SER A 3 -37.15 -49.18 15.19
CA SER A 3 -36.04 -48.24 15.21
C SER A 3 -35.85 -47.73 13.79
N GLU A 4 -35.79 -46.42 13.58
CA GLU A 4 -35.13 -45.85 12.40
C GLU A 4 -34.20 -44.72 12.84
N GLU A 5 -32.97 -44.88 12.35
CA GLU A 5 -31.72 -44.23 12.66
C GLU A 5 -31.33 -43.39 11.42
N GLU A 6 -30.38 -42.45 11.59
CA GLU A 6 -29.61 -41.77 10.52
C GLU A 6 -30.34 -40.70 9.66
N GLN A 7 -29.79 -39.52 9.36
CA GLN A 7 -28.40 -39.05 9.27
C GLN A 7 -28.36 -37.50 9.43
N GLU A 8 -27.35 -37.00 10.16
CA GLU A 8 -27.00 -35.58 10.25
C GLU A 8 -26.15 -35.15 9.05
N GLU A 9 -26.58 -34.11 8.31
CA GLU A 9 -25.79 -33.49 7.24
C GLU A 9 -25.08 -32.21 7.75
N GLU A 10 -23.76 -32.23 7.82
CA GLU A 10 -22.92 -31.04 8.05
C GLU A 10 -22.82 -30.16 6.79
N PRO A 11 -22.89 -28.81 6.91
CA PRO A 11 -22.63 -27.92 5.79
C PRO A 11 -21.12 -27.69 5.56
N ARG A 12 -20.65 -28.16 4.40
CA ARG A 12 -19.33 -27.90 3.83
C ARG A 12 -19.05 -26.40 3.67
N THR A 13 -17.92 -25.96 4.20
CA THR A 13 -17.39 -24.60 4.01
C THR A 13 -16.60 -24.52 2.69
N SER A 14 -16.91 -23.53 1.85
CA SER A 14 -16.13 -23.13 0.68
C SER A 14 -16.40 -21.64 0.43
N GLY A 15 -15.49 -20.77 0.01
CA GLY A 15 -14.06 -20.79 -0.18
C GLY A 15 -13.65 -19.31 -0.30
N ARG A 16 -12.48 -18.96 0.25
CA ARG A 16 -11.98 -17.59 0.37
C ARG A 16 -11.67 -16.97 -1.00
N ASP A 17 -12.15 -15.74 -1.21
CA ASP A 17 -11.78 -14.87 -2.32
C ASP A 17 -10.48 -14.12 -1.96
N ALA A 18 -9.43 -14.30 -2.76
CA ALA A 18 -8.09 -13.76 -2.51
C ALA A 18 -7.81 -12.58 -3.46
N GLY A 19 -7.93 -11.36 -2.92
CA GLY A 19 -7.54 -10.11 -3.56
C GLY A 19 -6.02 -10.02 -3.76
N LYS A 20 -5.62 -9.75 -5.00
CA LYS A 20 -4.24 -9.77 -5.48
C LYS A 20 -3.67 -8.35 -5.56
N ALA A 21 -2.75 -7.98 -4.67
CA ALA A 21 -1.97 -6.74 -4.75
C ALA A 21 -0.64 -6.98 -5.50
N LEU A 22 -0.29 -6.04 -6.40
CA LEU A 22 0.93 -6.05 -7.21
C LEU A 22 2.18 -5.74 -6.37
N LYS A 23 3.25 -6.53 -6.55
CA LYS A 23 4.59 -6.29 -6.00
C LYS A 23 5.52 -5.93 -7.16
N ARG A 24 6.18 -4.76 -7.09
CA ARG A 24 7.30 -4.35 -7.95
C ARG A 24 8.61 -4.91 -7.36
N PRO A 25 9.61 -5.30 -8.18
CA PRO A 25 10.91 -5.73 -7.68
C PRO A 25 11.81 -4.51 -7.41
N ARG A 26 12.59 -4.56 -6.34
CA ARG A 26 13.79 -3.73 -6.14
C ARG A 26 14.94 -4.68 -5.85
N GLU A 27 16.07 -4.36 -6.47
CA GLU A 27 17.31 -5.12 -6.55
C GLU A 27 17.97 -5.29 -5.17
N ASP A 28 18.57 -6.46 -4.99
CA ASP A 28 19.44 -6.81 -3.87
C ASP A 28 20.86 -6.29 -4.17
N GLU A 29 21.41 -5.47 -3.27
CA GLU A 29 22.85 -5.41 -3.05
C GLU A 29 23.13 -5.96 -1.65
N ARG A 30 23.95 -7.01 -1.62
CA ARG A 30 24.49 -7.63 -0.42
C ARG A 30 25.80 -6.91 -0.09
N ASP A 31 26.00 -6.61 1.19
CA ASP A 31 27.35 -6.42 1.74
C ASP A 31 27.42 -7.22 3.04
N ASP A 32 28.24 -8.27 2.99
CA ASP A 32 28.52 -9.21 4.07
C ASP A 32 29.71 -8.68 4.88
N GLY A 33 29.57 -8.56 6.19
CA GLY A 33 30.63 -8.04 7.06
C GLY A 33 30.43 -8.38 8.53
N GLU A 34 30.27 -9.67 8.84
CA GLU A 34 30.30 -10.18 10.22
C GLU A 34 31.47 -11.16 10.38
N GLU A 35 32.68 -10.68 10.69
CA GLU A 35 33.72 -11.55 11.25
C GLU A 35 34.67 -10.92 12.29
N ASP A 36 34.69 -9.60 12.52
CA ASP A 36 35.70 -8.95 13.39
C ASP A 36 35.18 -8.35 14.72
N LEU A 37 34.40 -9.10 15.50
CA LEU A 37 33.94 -8.63 16.84
C LEU A 37 34.48 -9.43 18.03
N ARG A 38 35.46 -10.32 17.81
CA ARG A 38 36.07 -11.13 18.89
C ARG A 38 37.40 -10.60 19.42
N ASP A 39 37.98 -9.58 18.80
CA ASP A 39 39.31 -9.07 19.18
C ASP A 39 39.26 -7.85 20.14
N LEU A 40 38.07 -7.36 20.50
CA LEU A 40 37.88 -6.17 21.35
C LEU A 40 37.79 -6.47 22.86
N LEU A 41 38.29 -7.63 23.32
CA LEU A 41 38.21 -8.04 24.73
C LEU A 41 39.56 -8.37 25.38
N SER A 42 40.68 -7.84 24.85
CA SER A 42 41.97 -7.84 25.56
C SER A 42 42.22 -6.49 26.24
N GLU A 43 41.84 -6.39 27.52
CA GLU A 43 41.98 -5.21 28.41
C GLU A 43 43.44 -4.89 28.83
N GLU A 44 44.48 -5.37 28.12
CA GLU A 44 45.89 -5.19 28.53
C GLU A 44 46.70 -4.18 27.68
N GLU A 45 46.14 -3.60 26.61
CA GLU A 45 46.86 -2.64 25.72
C GLU A 45 46.34 -1.18 25.76
N GLU A 46 45.31 -0.86 26.56
CA GLU A 46 44.67 0.47 26.54
C GLU A 46 45.55 1.63 27.06
N GLU A 47 46.53 1.37 27.94
CA GLU A 47 47.36 2.44 28.51
C GLU A 47 48.38 3.03 27.50
N GLU A 48 48.83 2.24 26.51
CA GLU A 48 49.76 2.74 25.49
C GLU A 48 49.06 3.49 24.35
N GLU A 49 47.83 3.11 24.00
CA GLU A 49 47.04 3.78 22.97
C GLU A 49 46.55 5.16 23.42
N ASP A 50 46.17 5.32 24.69
CA ASP A 50 45.75 6.60 25.24
C ASP A 50 46.88 7.63 25.24
N ALA A 51 48.13 7.22 25.53
CA ALA A 51 49.29 8.10 25.46
C ALA A 51 49.63 8.53 24.02
N ARG A 52 49.39 7.66 23.03
CA ARG A 52 49.56 8.00 21.61
C ARG A 52 48.45 8.94 21.13
N ARG A 53 47.22 8.71 21.58
CA ARG A 53 46.06 9.55 21.28
C ARG A 53 46.20 10.95 21.88
N GLU A 54 46.72 11.06 23.10
CA GLU A 54 46.96 12.35 23.75
C GLU A 54 48.06 13.15 23.05
N ARG A 55 49.14 12.49 22.59
CA ARG A 55 50.19 13.12 21.78
C ARG A 55 49.69 13.58 20.41
N ALA A 56 48.88 12.77 19.74
CA ALA A 56 48.28 13.13 18.46
C ALA A 56 47.32 14.33 18.60
N LEU A 57 46.57 14.41 19.70
CA LEU A 57 45.71 15.57 20.00
C LEU A 57 46.51 16.84 20.30
N ASP A 58 47.63 16.74 21.02
CA ASP A 58 48.54 17.86 21.27
C ASP A 58 49.25 18.36 20.00
N GLU A 59 49.50 17.47 19.03
CA GLU A 59 50.09 17.80 17.72
C GLU A 59 49.07 18.44 16.77
N ILE A 60 47.82 17.97 16.78
CA ILE A 60 46.72 18.51 15.95
C ILE A 60 46.22 19.86 16.49
N VAL A 61 46.11 20.02 17.81
CA VAL A 61 45.55 21.24 18.44
C VAL A 61 46.64 22.27 18.76
N GLY A 62 47.90 21.85 18.76
CA GLY A 62 49.04 22.67 19.20
C GLY A 62 49.07 22.83 20.72
N LYS A 63 50.27 22.95 21.29
CA LYS A 63 50.48 23.11 22.75
C LYS A 63 49.57 24.19 23.31
N ARG A 64 48.65 23.81 24.21
CA ARG A 64 47.73 24.72 24.91
C ARG A 64 48.55 25.83 25.58
N LYS A 65 48.43 27.07 25.09
CA LYS A 65 48.95 28.24 25.80
C LYS A 65 48.27 28.30 27.17
N LYS A 66 49.05 28.31 28.25
CA LYS A 66 48.53 28.62 29.59
C LYS A 66 47.94 30.03 29.54
N PHE A 67 46.62 30.12 29.49
CA PHE A 67 45.92 31.38 29.68
C PHE A 67 45.96 31.70 31.17
N GLU A 68 46.75 32.70 31.56
CA GLU A 68 46.58 33.33 32.86
C GLU A 68 45.30 34.17 32.80
N LEU A 69 44.26 33.74 33.51
CA LEU A 69 43.05 34.55 33.64
C LEU A 69 43.40 35.87 34.35
N ASP A 70 42.90 36.97 33.79
CA ASP A 70 42.94 38.31 34.38
C ASP A 70 42.45 38.24 35.85
N PRO A 71 43.17 38.82 36.84
CA PRO A 71 42.85 38.75 38.26
C PRO A 71 41.41 39.06 38.64
N ARG A 72 40.67 39.82 37.80
CA ARG A 72 39.25 40.11 37.99
C ARG A 72 38.31 38.92 37.82
N TYR A 73 38.73 37.88 37.10
CA TYR A 73 37.92 36.68 36.84
C TYR A 73 38.38 35.45 37.63
N ARG A 74 39.28 35.61 38.61
CA ARG A 74 39.57 34.53 39.56
C ARG A 74 38.32 34.25 40.40
N PRO A 75 37.86 33.00 40.50
CA PRO A 75 36.82 32.66 41.46
C PRO A 75 37.32 33.02 42.87
N VAL A 76 36.52 33.81 43.58
CA VAL A 76 36.82 34.20 44.96
C VAL A 76 36.77 32.93 45.81
N VAL A 77 37.92 32.37 46.14
CA VAL A 77 38.05 31.33 47.16
C VAL A 77 37.85 32.02 48.50
N LYS A 78 36.60 32.01 48.99
CA LYS A 78 36.33 32.34 50.39
C LYS A 78 37.04 31.31 51.27
N PRO A 79 37.82 31.71 52.29
CA PRO A 79 38.26 30.75 53.30
C PRO A 79 37.01 30.17 53.99
N ALA A 80 36.93 28.84 54.00
CA ALA A 80 35.86 28.10 54.65
C ALA A 80 35.94 28.27 56.18
N GLY A 81 35.34 29.34 56.69
CA GLY A 81 34.80 29.38 58.04
C GLY A 81 33.29 29.12 57.99
N GLU A 82 32.73 28.47 59.01
CA GLU A 82 31.28 28.31 59.12
C GLU A 82 30.62 29.70 59.26
N GLU A 83 29.97 30.17 58.19
CA GLU A 83 29.32 31.48 58.15
C GLU A 83 28.07 31.46 59.07
N ASN A 84 28.14 32.13 60.23
CA ASN A 84 26.99 32.45 61.07
C ASN A 84 26.61 33.93 60.88
N LEU A 85 25.31 34.25 60.68
CA LEU A 85 24.78 35.61 60.46
C LEU A 85 25.19 36.66 61.52
N PHE A 86 25.68 36.21 62.67
CA PHE A 86 26.09 37.05 63.80
C PHE A 86 27.57 36.90 64.18
N ALA A 87 28.39 36.18 63.40
CA ALA A 87 29.80 35.91 63.69
C ALA A 87 30.06 35.42 65.13
N ILE A 88 29.09 34.74 65.75
CA ILE A 88 29.26 34.16 67.08
C ILE A 88 30.25 33.01 66.93
N ALA A 89 31.36 33.11 67.67
CA ALA A 89 32.37 32.06 67.76
C ALA A 89 31.78 30.84 68.47
N ALA A 90 31.00 30.04 67.75
CA ALA A 90 30.70 28.68 68.14
C ALA A 90 32.01 27.89 68.06
N ARG A 91 32.76 27.87 69.17
CA ARG A 91 33.90 26.98 69.33
C ARG A 91 33.40 25.56 69.09
N SER A 92 34.10 24.80 68.26
CA SER A 92 33.80 23.41 67.90
C SER A 92 33.68 22.44 69.09
N ASP A 93 34.05 22.90 70.28
CA ASP A 93 34.08 22.17 71.55
C ASP A 93 32.84 22.41 72.44
N GLN A 94 31.87 23.22 72.01
CA GLN A 94 30.62 23.42 72.75
C GLN A 94 29.54 22.43 72.28
N PRO A 95 28.70 21.90 73.20
CA PRO A 95 27.60 21.02 72.84
C PRO A 95 26.66 21.74 71.87
N LYS A 96 26.33 21.07 70.76
CA LYS A 96 25.39 21.59 69.75
C LYS A 96 24.07 21.93 70.44
N LEU A 97 23.58 23.15 70.24
CA LEU A 97 22.31 23.63 70.79
C LEU A 97 21.20 22.62 70.49
N THR A 98 20.54 22.13 71.54
CA THR A 98 19.43 21.21 71.36
C THR A 98 18.14 21.99 71.16
N LEU A 99 17.17 21.35 70.52
CA LEU A 99 15.83 21.91 70.35
C LEU A 99 15.21 22.36 71.69
N LYS A 100 15.54 21.64 72.77
CA LYS A 100 15.08 21.95 74.13
C LYS A 100 15.67 23.25 74.65
N ASP A 101 16.93 23.56 74.33
CA ASP A 101 17.59 24.79 74.73
C ASP A 101 17.01 26.01 74.01
N VAL A 102 16.67 25.84 72.72
CA VAL A 102 15.99 26.89 71.94
C VAL A 102 14.56 27.11 72.44
N MET A 103 13.83 26.04 72.75
CA MET A 103 12.48 26.13 73.30
C MET A 103 12.45 26.78 74.70
N ALA A 104 13.47 26.51 75.55
CA ALA A 104 13.58 27.12 76.87
C ALA A 104 13.76 28.65 76.80
N SER A 105 14.43 29.16 75.76
CA SER A 105 14.62 30.61 75.56
C SER A 105 13.37 31.34 75.05
N LEU A 106 12.42 30.63 74.45
CA LEU A 106 11.24 31.20 73.78
C LEU A 106 10.00 31.30 74.70
N GLY A 107 10.05 30.71 75.89
CA GLY A 107 8.92 30.63 76.84
C GLY A 107 7.84 29.62 76.42
N GLU A 108 7.28 28.87 77.38
CA GLU A 108 6.36 27.75 77.11
C GLU A 108 5.02 28.17 76.46
N ASP A 109 4.65 29.45 76.55
CA ASP A 109 3.35 29.98 76.11
C ASP A 109 3.31 30.44 74.64
N THR A 110 4.46 30.49 73.95
CA THR A 110 4.57 31.09 72.61
C THR A 110 4.36 30.11 71.45
N LEU A 111 4.47 28.80 71.69
CA LEU A 111 4.42 27.76 70.67
C LEU A 111 3.22 26.83 70.84
N SER A 112 2.47 26.61 69.76
CA SER A 112 1.33 25.70 69.77
C SER A 112 1.77 24.25 69.96
N ARG A 113 0.96 23.43 70.65
CA ARG A 113 1.26 22.00 70.90
C ARG A 113 1.56 21.21 69.61
N GLU A 114 0.98 21.60 68.47
CA GLU A 114 1.28 20.99 67.18
C GLU A 114 2.66 21.36 66.64
N THR A 115 3.08 22.62 66.78
CA THR A 115 4.41 23.07 66.36
C THR A 115 5.49 22.35 67.17
N VAL A 116 5.30 22.19 68.48
CA VAL A 116 6.20 21.43 69.35
C VAL A 116 6.30 19.96 68.94
N LYS A 117 5.17 19.34 68.55
CA LYS A 117 5.18 17.96 68.02
C LYS A 117 5.95 17.84 66.71
N ARG A 118 5.78 18.80 65.78
CA ARG A 118 6.52 18.82 64.50
C ARG A 118 8.01 19.04 64.74
N LEU A 119 8.36 19.96 65.63
CA LEU A 119 9.74 20.30 65.96
C LEU A 119 10.47 19.11 66.60
N ASN A 120 9.80 18.40 67.51
CA ASN A 120 10.31 17.13 68.07
C ASN A 120 10.44 16.01 67.02
N LYS A 121 9.58 15.99 65.99
CA LYS A 121 9.69 15.03 64.87
C LYS A 121 10.88 15.37 63.97
N ILE A 122 11.13 16.64 63.71
CA ILE A 122 12.27 17.14 62.92
C ILE A 122 13.59 16.91 63.69
N ALA A 123 13.62 17.15 65.00
CA ALA A 123 14.80 16.91 65.83
C ALA A 123 15.22 15.42 65.90
N LYS A 124 14.29 14.50 65.66
CA LYS A 124 14.56 13.05 65.55
C LYS A 124 14.94 12.61 64.15
N ALA A 125 14.65 13.42 63.13
CA ALA A 125 15.03 13.12 61.76
C ALA A 125 16.52 13.39 61.57
N LYS A 126 17.22 12.49 60.86
CA LYS A 126 18.60 12.72 60.45
C LYS A 126 18.61 13.93 59.51
N ALA A 127 19.55 14.85 59.71
CA ALA A 127 19.76 15.97 58.79
C ALA A 127 19.99 15.44 57.36
N VAL A 128 19.46 16.14 56.37
CA VAL A 128 19.67 15.79 54.96
C VAL A 128 21.14 16.01 54.63
N ASP A 129 21.75 15.03 53.98
CA ASP A 129 23.16 15.10 53.58
C ASP A 129 23.35 16.20 52.52
N ALA A 130 24.54 16.80 52.48
CA ALA A 130 24.85 17.82 51.49
C ALA A 130 24.70 17.25 50.06
N PRO A 131 24.14 18.01 49.11
CA PRO A 131 23.96 17.52 47.75
C PRO A 131 25.33 17.18 47.15
N LEU A 132 25.42 15.97 46.57
CA LEU A 132 26.59 15.51 45.83
C LEU A 132 26.85 16.40 44.60
N ALA A 133 28.07 16.37 44.07
CA ALA A 133 28.38 17.04 42.80
C ALA A 133 27.50 16.50 41.67
N ARG A 134 27.04 17.38 40.78
CA ARG A 134 26.11 17.03 39.67
C ARG A 134 26.48 15.76 38.90
N PRO A 135 27.74 15.54 38.47
CA PRO A 135 28.09 14.33 37.71
C PRO A 135 27.87 13.03 38.51
N ILE A 136 28.04 13.10 39.83
CA ILE A 136 27.85 11.94 40.72
C ILE A 136 26.35 11.68 40.90
N GLN A 137 25.54 12.73 41.09
CA GLN A 137 24.08 12.63 41.18
C GLN A 137 23.51 12.02 39.90
N GLU A 138 23.85 12.57 38.74
CA GLU A 138 23.38 12.08 37.44
C GLU A 138 23.79 10.62 37.17
N ARG A 139 24.95 10.19 37.66
CA ARG A 139 25.36 8.78 37.58
C ARG A 139 24.50 7.87 38.45
N ILE A 140 24.16 8.32 39.66
CA ILE A 140 23.26 7.58 40.57
C ILE A 140 21.85 7.52 39.98
N ASP A 141 21.35 8.64 39.46
CA ASP A 141 20.03 8.73 38.86
C ASP A 141 19.93 7.83 37.62
N ARG A 142 20.97 7.81 36.77
CA ARG A 142 21.03 6.86 35.64
C ARG A 142 21.03 5.41 36.10
N ARG A 143 21.73 5.08 37.19
CA ARG A 143 21.72 3.71 37.74
C ARG A 143 20.34 3.32 38.25
N ALA A 144 19.64 4.23 38.92
CA ALA A 144 18.27 4.00 39.40
C ALA A 144 17.30 3.83 38.22
N ALA A 145 17.36 4.72 37.23
CA ALA A 145 16.55 4.63 36.01
C ALA A 145 16.83 3.34 35.23
N TYR A 146 18.10 2.90 35.15
CA TYR A 146 18.45 1.62 34.54
C TYR A 146 17.82 0.43 35.28
N ALA A 147 17.81 0.44 36.61
CA ALA A 147 17.19 -0.61 37.40
C ALA A 147 15.67 -0.70 37.10
N GLU A 148 14.96 0.43 37.10
CA GLU A 148 13.52 0.48 36.78
C GLU A 148 13.23 0.04 35.35
N THR A 149 13.95 0.60 34.37
CA THR A 149 13.77 0.23 32.96
C THR A 149 14.12 -1.24 32.68
N SER A 150 15.14 -1.79 33.34
CA SER A 150 15.47 -3.22 33.24
C SER A 150 14.35 -4.11 33.78
N ALA A 151 13.69 -3.70 34.87
CA ALA A 151 12.54 -4.40 35.42
C ALA A 151 11.33 -4.35 34.47
N ASP A 152 11.11 -3.21 33.80
CA ASP A 152 10.04 -3.05 32.81
C ASP A 152 10.29 -3.90 31.55
N VAL A 153 11.51 -3.90 31.02
CA VAL A 153 11.90 -4.74 29.88
C VAL A 153 11.79 -6.23 30.25
N SER A 154 12.12 -6.59 31.49
CA SER A 154 12.01 -7.97 31.97
C SER A 154 10.58 -8.53 31.90
N LYS A 155 9.55 -7.68 31.95
CA LYS A 155 8.14 -8.10 31.76
C LYS A 155 7.89 -8.75 30.40
N TYR A 156 8.66 -8.39 29.38
CA TYR A 156 8.52 -8.91 28.02
C TYR A 156 9.36 -10.18 27.76
N GLN A 157 10.25 -10.57 28.68
CA GLN A 157 11.13 -11.74 28.47
C GLN A 157 10.34 -13.04 28.24
N SER A 158 9.21 -13.21 28.92
CA SER A 158 8.34 -14.39 28.75
C SER A 158 7.80 -14.49 27.32
N VAL A 159 7.27 -13.39 26.78
CA VAL A 159 6.72 -13.32 25.42
C VAL A 159 7.83 -13.50 24.38
N VAL A 160 9.00 -12.89 24.60
CA VAL A 160 10.15 -13.07 23.70
C VAL A 160 10.62 -14.52 23.68
N LYS A 161 10.70 -15.18 24.85
CA LYS A 161 11.07 -16.59 24.95
C LYS A 161 10.05 -17.48 24.25
N GLU A 162 8.76 -17.27 24.50
CA GLU A 162 7.68 -18.02 23.84
C GLU A 162 7.75 -17.86 22.32
N ASN A 163 8.03 -16.65 21.83
CA ASN A 163 8.18 -16.40 20.39
C ASN A 163 9.43 -17.06 19.80
N ARG A 164 10.54 -17.19 20.56
CA ARG A 164 11.73 -17.94 20.12
C ARG A 164 11.49 -19.46 20.09
N GLU A 165 10.68 -19.98 21.00
CA GLU A 165 10.36 -21.42 21.09
C GLU A 165 9.30 -21.87 20.08
N LYS A 166 8.45 -20.95 19.60
CA LYS A 166 7.44 -21.23 18.57
C LYS A 166 8.09 -21.65 17.24
N ARG A 167 7.71 -22.83 16.74
CA ARG A 167 8.17 -23.35 15.43
C ARG A 167 7.79 -22.47 14.24
N THR A 168 6.64 -21.79 14.31
CA THR A 168 6.16 -20.90 13.24
C THR A 168 5.59 -19.64 13.85
N LEU A 169 6.11 -18.49 13.41
CA LEU A 169 5.58 -17.17 13.75
C LEU A 169 4.68 -16.69 12.62
N LYS A 170 3.48 -16.20 12.97
CA LYS A 170 2.55 -15.59 12.02
C LYS A 170 2.55 -14.09 12.24
N PHE A 171 3.05 -13.34 11.25
CA PHE A 171 2.99 -11.89 11.25
C PHE A 171 1.72 -11.46 10.49
N ALA A 172 0.60 -11.37 11.23
CA ALA A 172 -0.62 -10.78 10.70
C ALA A 172 -0.52 -9.25 10.78
N PRO A 173 -1.09 -8.51 9.80
CA PRO A 173 -1.18 -7.06 9.92
C PRO A 173 -2.02 -6.71 11.15
N ALA A 174 -1.58 -5.72 11.93
CA ALA A 174 -2.25 -5.24 13.16
C ALA A 174 -3.73 -4.82 12.96
N ARG A 175 -4.19 -4.75 11.72
CA ARG A 175 -5.59 -4.47 11.36
C ARG A 175 -6.55 -5.55 11.84
N ASP A 176 -6.12 -6.82 11.88
CA ASP A 176 -6.98 -7.95 12.26
C ASP A 176 -7.19 -8.04 13.78
N GLU A 177 -6.25 -7.51 14.56
CA GLU A 177 -6.34 -7.44 16.04
C GLU A 177 -7.16 -6.25 16.52
N MET A 178 -7.37 -5.25 15.66
CA MET A 178 -8.28 -4.16 15.97
C MET A 178 -9.71 -4.70 15.93
N GLN A 179 -10.42 -4.66 17.06
CA GLN A 179 -11.81 -5.10 17.19
C GLN A 179 -12.76 -4.24 16.35
N ARG A 180 -12.70 -4.41 15.03
CA ARG A 180 -13.61 -3.77 14.09
C ARG A 180 -14.91 -4.57 14.06
N LYS A 181 -16.00 -3.83 13.97
CA LYS A 181 -17.33 -4.40 13.76
C LYS A 181 -17.54 -4.57 12.27
N ASP A 182 -17.29 -5.78 11.79
CA ASP A 182 -17.40 -6.10 10.36
C ASP A 182 -18.84 -6.39 9.91
N THR A 183 -19.73 -6.69 10.85
CA THR A 183 -21.13 -6.98 10.55
C THR A 183 -22.02 -5.75 10.71
N LEU A 184 -22.94 -5.54 9.76
CA LEU A 184 -23.95 -4.48 9.87
C LEU A 184 -24.74 -4.58 11.18
N GLY A 185 -25.05 -5.80 11.64
CA GLY A 185 -25.76 -6.03 12.90
C GLY A 185 -25.01 -5.48 14.12
N ALA A 186 -23.69 -5.68 14.18
CA ALA A 186 -22.87 -5.16 15.27
C ALA A 186 -22.75 -3.63 15.23
N LEU A 187 -22.75 -3.03 14.04
CA LEU A 187 -22.76 -1.58 13.86
C LEU A 187 -24.09 -0.96 14.28
N THR A 188 -25.22 -1.60 13.92
CA THR A 188 -26.56 -1.13 14.31
C THR A 188 -26.84 -1.27 15.79
N ALA A 189 -26.22 -2.24 16.48
CA ALA A 189 -26.43 -2.46 17.92
C ALA A 189 -25.89 -1.31 18.78
N ASP A 190 -24.82 -0.64 18.34
CA ASP A 190 -24.21 0.49 19.04
C ASP A 190 -24.72 1.84 18.52
N PHE A 191 -25.73 1.84 17.65
CA PHE A 191 -26.21 3.07 17.06
C PHE A 191 -26.84 3.96 18.14
N LEU A 192 -26.22 5.13 18.35
CA LEU A 192 -26.72 6.18 19.20
C LEU A 192 -27.18 7.33 18.30
N PRO A 193 -28.46 7.77 18.37
CA PRO A 193 -28.95 8.89 17.59
C PRO A 193 -28.23 10.17 18.02
N LYS A 194 -27.63 10.89 17.07
CA LYS A 194 -26.85 12.12 17.33
C LYS A 194 -27.50 13.35 16.74
N THR A 195 -28.14 13.24 15.58
CA THR A 195 -28.80 14.37 14.94
C THR A 195 -30.19 14.61 15.56
N GLU A 196 -30.70 15.84 15.48
CA GLU A 196 -32.02 16.20 16.01
C GLU A 196 -33.12 15.31 15.40
N ILE A 197 -33.05 15.09 14.09
CA ILE A 197 -33.97 14.22 13.35
C ILE A 197 -33.85 12.77 13.82
N GLU A 198 -32.62 12.25 14.00
CA GLU A 198 -32.43 10.88 14.53
C GLU A 198 -32.99 10.73 15.95
N MET A 199 -32.86 11.76 16.78
CA MET A 199 -33.41 11.75 18.13
C MET A 199 -34.94 11.76 18.12
N GLU A 200 -35.56 12.56 17.27
CA GLU A 200 -37.03 12.56 17.08
C GLU A 200 -37.52 11.21 16.58
N ILE A 201 -36.88 10.65 15.55
CA ILE A 201 -37.21 9.33 15.02
C ILE A 201 -37.04 8.26 16.11
N ALA A 202 -35.95 8.29 16.87
CA ALA A 202 -35.72 7.35 17.96
C ALA A 202 -36.75 7.48 19.09
N LYS A 203 -37.24 8.70 19.38
CA LYS A 203 -38.34 8.92 20.34
C LYS A 203 -39.64 8.32 19.83
N VAL A 204 -40.03 8.63 18.60
CA VAL A 204 -41.25 8.08 17.97
C VAL A 204 -41.20 6.55 17.89
N LEU A 205 -40.05 5.97 17.52
CA LEU A 205 -39.86 4.52 17.49
C LEU A 205 -39.96 3.88 18.89
N LYS A 206 -39.49 4.57 19.94
CA LYS A 206 -39.64 4.08 21.32
C LYS A 206 -41.08 4.17 21.80
N GLU A 207 -41.76 5.29 21.54
CA GLU A 207 -43.16 5.52 21.92
C GLU A 207 -44.10 4.53 21.24
N THR A 208 -43.83 4.20 19.98
CA THR A 208 -44.60 3.22 19.22
C THR A 208 -44.23 1.76 19.54
N GLY A 209 -43.22 1.51 20.39
CA GLY A 209 -42.77 0.15 20.70
C GLY A 209 -42.07 -0.55 19.53
N HIS A 210 -41.38 0.19 18.66
CA HIS A 210 -40.61 -0.29 17.50
C HIS A 210 -39.09 -0.05 17.66
N ALA A 211 -38.60 0.07 18.90
CA ALA A 211 -37.19 0.40 19.18
C ALA A 211 -36.20 -0.72 18.77
N SER A 212 -36.64 -1.97 18.78
CA SER A 212 -35.87 -3.14 18.33
C SER A 212 -36.70 -3.99 17.38
N ALA A 213 -36.03 -4.78 16.52
CA ALA A 213 -36.69 -5.79 15.69
C ALA A 213 -37.57 -6.76 16.52
N LYS A 214 -37.18 -7.03 17.78
CA LYS A 214 -37.99 -7.83 18.72
C LYS A 214 -39.23 -7.10 19.22
N ASP A 215 -39.19 -5.77 19.27
CA ASP A 215 -40.31 -4.96 19.71
C ASP A 215 -41.35 -4.84 18.59
N VAL A 216 -40.91 -4.71 17.33
CA VAL A 216 -41.81 -4.78 16.15
C VAL A 216 -42.60 -6.09 16.12
N VAL A 217 -41.92 -7.22 16.32
CA VAL A 217 -42.59 -8.54 16.39
C VAL A 217 -43.55 -8.62 17.58
N ARG A 218 -43.21 -8.01 18.72
CA ARG A 218 -44.10 -7.94 19.89
C ARG A 218 -45.31 -7.04 19.64
N GLY A 219 -45.13 -5.90 18.98
CA GLY A 219 -46.22 -5.01 18.57
C GLY A 219 -47.19 -5.71 17.63
N GLU A 220 -46.66 -6.39 16.61
CA GLU A 220 -47.46 -7.24 15.71
C GLU A 220 -48.20 -8.34 16.47
N LEU A 221 -47.61 -8.95 17.51
CA LEU A 221 -48.30 -9.94 18.33
C LEU A 221 -49.41 -9.32 19.19
N LEU A 222 -49.14 -8.18 19.82
CA LEU A 222 -50.10 -7.45 20.66
C LEU A 222 -51.31 -6.98 19.86
N GLU A 223 -51.08 -6.46 18.65
CA GLU A 223 -52.15 -6.12 17.71
C GLU A 223 -52.98 -7.33 17.31
N MET A 224 -52.41 -8.54 17.33
CA MET A 224 -53.12 -9.77 16.95
C MET A 224 -53.87 -10.42 18.11
N ASN A 225 -53.68 -9.96 19.37
CA ASN A 225 -54.32 -10.55 20.55
C ASN A 225 -55.86 -10.47 20.56
N HIS A 226 -56.47 -9.57 19.78
CA HIS A 226 -57.92 -9.48 19.58
C HIS A 226 -58.52 -10.57 18.67
N LEU A 227 -57.69 -11.40 18.02
CA LEU A 227 -58.11 -12.45 17.10
C LEU A 227 -57.98 -13.83 17.76
N ASP A 228 -58.73 -14.81 17.26
CA ASP A 228 -58.62 -16.18 17.75
C ASP A 228 -57.24 -16.79 17.39
N THR A 229 -56.78 -17.75 18.19
CA THR A 229 -55.44 -18.34 18.09
C THR A 229 -55.15 -18.98 16.72
N GLU A 230 -56.17 -19.51 16.05
CA GLU A 230 -56.08 -20.05 14.69
C GLU A 230 -55.92 -18.94 13.64
N ASP A 231 -56.64 -17.84 13.80
CA ASP A 231 -56.57 -16.67 12.92
C ASP A 231 -55.22 -15.96 13.04
N ILE A 232 -54.68 -15.86 14.26
CA ILE A 232 -53.33 -15.32 14.51
C ILE A 232 -52.30 -16.13 13.73
N LYS A 233 -52.33 -17.47 13.85
CA LYS A 233 -51.41 -18.36 13.12
C LYS A 233 -51.57 -18.23 11.61
N SER A 234 -52.80 -18.17 11.11
CA SER A 234 -53.06 -18.02 9.68
C SER A 234 -52.54 -16.68 9.15
N ARG A 235 -52.68 -15.60 9.92
CA ARG A 235 -52.23 -14.26 9.56
C ARG A 235 -50.71 -14.12 9.66
N GLN A 236 -50.08 -14.70 10.67
CA GLN A 236 -48.62 -14.80 10.77
C GLN A 236 -48.04 -15.59 9.58
N ALA A 237 -48.65 -16.71 9.22
CA ALA A 237 -48.23 -17.50 8.06
C ALA A 237 -48.37 -16.69 6.75
N LYS A 238 -49.45 -15.91 6.60
CA LYS A 238 -49.62 -15.00 5.44
C LYS A 238 -48.55 -13.90 5.42
N LEU A 239 -48.28 -13.24 6.55
CA LEU A 239 -47.23 -12.21 6.65
C LEU A 239 -45.84 -12.78 6.36
N ALA A 240 -45.52 -13.96 6.90
CA ALA A 240 -44.27 -14.66 6.64
C ALA A 240 -44.11 -14.98 5.15
N LYS A 241 -45.17 -15.47 4.50
CA LYS A 241 -45.20 -15.71 3.05
C LYS A 241 -44.95 -14.42 2.27
N MET A 242 -45.61 -13.31 2.62
CA MET A 242 -45.39 -12.02 1.94
C MET A 242 -43.95 -11.53 2.09
N ARG A 243 -43.38 -11.59 3.30
CA ARG A 243 -41.98 -11.22 3.56
C ARG A 243 -41.02 -12.08 2.74
N ALA A 244 -41.25 -13.39 2.69
CA ALA A 244 -40.46 -14.31 1.91
C ALA A 244 -40.54 -14.00 0.40
N VAL A 245 -41.73 -13.78 -0.15
CA VAL A 245 -41.94 -13.42 -1.56
C VAL A 245 -41.18 -12.14 -1.93
N LEU A 246 -41.28 -11.10 -1.10
CA LEU A 246 -40.54 -9.85 -1.32
C LEU A 246 -39.03 -10.07 -1.29
N PHE A 247 -38.52 -10.83 -0.32
CA PHE A 247 -37.09 -11.13 -0.19
C PHE A 247 -36.57 -11.95 -1.39
N TYR A 248 -37.29 -12.98 -1.83
CA TYR A 248 -36.92 -13.75 -3.01
C TYR A 248 -36.96 -12.91 -4.29
N HIS A 249 -37.95 -12.02 -4.41
CA HIS A 249 -38.03 -11.09 -5.53
C HIS A 249 -36.84 -10.13 -5.56
N GLU A 250 -36.44 -9.58 -4.42
CA GLU A 250 -35.26 -8.73 -4.29
C GLU A 250 -33.98 -9.49 -4.67
N GLN A 251 -33.79 -10.71 -4.17
CA GLN A 251 -32.66 -11.56 -4.54
C GLN A 251 -32.63 -11.89 -6.04
N LYS A 252 -33.78 -12.23 -6.62
CA LYS A 252 -33.92 -12.48 -8.06
C LYS A 252 -33.59 -11.23 -8.87
N ALA A 253 -34.06 -10.05 -8.45
CA ALA A 253 -33.75 -8.78 -9.09
C ALA A 253 -32.24 -8.47 -9.03
N LYS A 254 -31.59 -8.67 -7.87
CA LYS A 254 -30.13 -8.53 -7.72
C LYS A 254 -29.38 -9.50 -8.64
N ARG A 255 -29.80 -10.77 -8.71
CA ARG A 255 -29.22 -11.77 -9.61
C ARG A 255 -29.40 -11.38 -11.07
N LEU A 256 -30.59 -10.95 -11.48
CA LEU A 256 -30.86 -10.48 -12.84
C LEU A 256 -30.02 -9.25 -13.21
N LYS A 257 -29.86 -8.28 -12.29
CA LYS A 257 -28.97 -7.13 -12.49
C LYS A 257 -27.52 -7.56 -12.66
N ALA A 258 -27.04 -8.51 -11.86
CA ALA A 258 -25.70 -9.07 -12.00
C ALA A 258 -25.52 -9.85 -13.31
N ILE A 259 -26.52 -10.63 -13.73
CA ILE A 259 -26.52 -11.32 -15.03
C ILE A 259 -26.47 -10.29 -16.16
N LYS A 260 -27.32 -9.26 -16.13
CA LYS A 260 -27.35 -8.20 -17.15
C LYS A 260 -26.03 -7.44 -17.21
N SER A 261 -25.45 -7.05 -16.07
CA SER A 261 -24.14 -6.39 -16.02
C SER A 261 -23.02 -7.30 -16.54
N LYS A 262 -22.97 -8.57 -16.14
CA LYS A 262 -21.96 -9.53 -16.64
C LYS A 262 -22.14 -9.84 -18.12
N ALA A 263 -23.39 -9.96 -18.59
CA ALA A 263 -23.71 -10.16 -19.99
C ALA A 263 -23.34 -8.92 -20.81
N TYR A 264 -23.64 -7.73 -20.33
CA TYR A 264 -23.21 -6.46 -20.90
C TYR A 264 -21.68 -6.41 -21.02
N HIS A 265 -20.92 -6.62 -19.94
CA HIS A 265 -19.46 -6.63 -20.01
C HIS A 265 -18.89 -7.78 -20.84
N ARG A 266 -19.63 -8.88 -21.03
CA ARG A 266 -19.22 -9.98 -21.92
C ARG A 266 -19.44 -9.59 -23.38
N VAL A 267 -20.60 -9.04 -23.71
CA VAL A 267 -20.93 -8.53 -25.05
C VAL A 267 -20.03 -7.35 -25.40
N ASN A 268 -19.81 -6.41 -24.48
CA ASN A 268 -18.92 -5.27 -24.68
C ASN A 268 -17.49 -5.71 -24.94
N ARG A 269 -16.93 -6.64 -24.15
CA ARG A 269 -15.59 -7.18 -24.44
C ARG A 269 -15.53 -7.96 -25.74
N LYS A 270 -16.60 -8.68 -26.10
CA LYS A 270 -16.70 -9.38 -27.38
C LYS A 270 -16.84 -8.37 -28.54
N GLY A 271 -17.57 -7.28 -28.32
CA GLY A 271 -17.78 -6.18 -29.24
C GLY A 271 -16.51 -5.39 -29.45
N GLU A 272 -15.79 -5.01 -28.40
CA GLU A 272 -14.43 -4.43 -28.49
C GLU A 272 -13.48 -5.35 -29.25
N LEU A 273 -13.49 -6.67 -28.96
CA LEU A 273 -12.72 -7.65 -29.73
C LEU A 273 -13.19 -7.79 -31.19
N LYS A 274 -14.46 -7.51 -31.48
CA LYS A 274 -15.02 -7.59 -32.84
C LYS A 274 -14.84 -6.28 -33.60
N VAL A 275 -14.88 -5.12 -32.97
CA VAL A 275 -14.58 -3.83 -33.58
C VAL A 275 -13.09 -3.75 -33.88
N ILE A 276 -12.22 -4.21 -32.97
CA ILE A 276 -10.79 -4.40 -33.27
C ILE A 276 -10.57 -5.42 -34.40
N GLY A 277 -11.49 -6.38 -34.60
CA GLY A 277 -11.41 -7.34 -35.71
C GLY A 277 -12.03 -6.84 -37.01
N ASP A 278 -13.13 -6.07 -36.94
CA ASP A 278 -13.92 -5.56 -38.06
C ASP A 278 -13.24 -4.30 -38.65
N GLU A 279 -12.61 -3.43 -37.84
CA GLU A 279 -11.75 -2.32 -38.35
C GLU A 279 -10.51 -2.86 -39.10
N ASP A 280 -10.05 -4.07 -38.79
CA ASP A 280 -9.00 -4.76 -39.54
C ASP A 280 -9.57 -5.63 -40.72
N ASP A 281 -10.88 -5.90 -40.77
CA ASP A 281 -11.54 -6.70 -41.83
C ASP A 281 -12.19 -5.83 -42.93
N GLU A 282 -12.51 -4.55 -42.68
CA GLU A 282 -13.03 -3.62 -43.70
C GLU A 282 -12.01 -3.27 -44.81
N ASP A 283 -10.72 -3.55 -44.60
CA ASP A 283 -9.68 -3.50 -45.64
C ASP A 283 -9.49 -4.84 -46.41
N ALA A 284 -10.28 -5.88 -46.10
CA ALA A 284 -10.08 -7.26 -46.60
C ALA A 284 -11.13 -7.76 -47.61
N ASP A 285 -11.96 -6.88 -48.18
CA ASP A 285 -13.03 -7.27 -49.12
C ASP A 285 -12.55 -7.67 -50.55
N GLY A 286 -11.23 -7.69 -50.80
CA GLY A 286 -10.64 -8.07 -52.09
C GLY A 286 -9.90 -9.42 -52.15
N GLN A 287 -9.75 -10.15 -51.04
CA GLN A 287 -8.72 -11.19 -50.95
C GLN A 287 -9.20 -12.64 -51.23
N THR A 288 -8.41 -13.34 -52.06
CA THR A 288 -8.51 -14.76 -52.45
C THR A 288 -8.50 -15.71 -51.23
N PRO A 289 -8.98 -16.97 -51.35
CA PRO A 289 -9.02 -17.90 -50.21
C PRO A 289 -7.64 -18.21 -49.58
N GLU A 290 -6.56 -17.91 -50.29
CA GLU A 290 -5.18 -18.10 -49.83
C GLU A 290 -4.71 -16.95 -48.94
N GLU A 291 -4.99 -15.71 -49.35
CA GLU A 291 -4.69 -14.49 -48.61
C GLU A 291 -5.47 -14.44 -47.28
N ARG A 292 -6.74 -14.86 -47.26
CA ARG A 292 -7.52 -15.01 -46.01
C ARG A 292 -6.86 -16.01 -45.04
N ARG A 293 -6.24 -17.08 -45.54
CA ARG A 293 -5.52 -18.06 -44.70
C ARG A 293 -4.18 -17.50 -44.23
N GLU A 294 -3.51 -16.66 -45.01
CA GLU A 294 -2.27 -15.98 -44.59
C GLU A 294 -2.53 -14.86 -43.58
N TYR A 295 -3.60 -14.11 -43.75
CA TYR A 295 -4.07 -13.10 -42.80
C TYR A 295 -4.38 -13.70 -41.42
N LEU A 296 -5.16 -14.80 -41.37
CA LEU A 296 -5.41 -15.54 -40.12
C LEU A 296 -4.10 -16.07 -39.48
N ARG A 297 -3.11 -16.45 -40.30
CA ARG A 297 -1.78 -16.88 -39.83
C ARG A 297 -0.92 -15.71 -39.34
N ALA A 298 -1.01 -14.53 -39.96
CA ALA A 298 -0.35 -13.31 -39.50
C ALA A 298 -0.93 -12.85 -38.16
N GLN A 299 -2.26 -12.91 -38.01
CA GLN A 299 -2.95 -12.62 -36.76
C GLN A 299 -2.57 -13.60 -35.63
N GLU A 300 -2.41 -14.90 -35.93
CA GLU A 300 -1.91 -15.89 -34.96
C GLU A 300 -0.44 -15.68 -34.56
N ARG A 301 0.40 -15.22 -35.51
CA ARG A 301 1.80 -14.84 -35.24
C ARG A 301 1.88 -13.57 -34.40
N MET A 302 1.04 -12.58 -34.68
CA MET A 302 0.93 -11.35 -33.91
C MET A 302 0.43 -11.61 -32.47
N LEU A 303 -0.61 -12.43 -32.32
CA LEU A 303 -1.20 -12.73 -31.00
C LEU A 303 -0.47 -13.85 -30.23
N LEU A 304 0.50 -14.52 -30.88
CA LEU A 304 1.42 -15.52 -30.32
C LEU A 304 0.74 -16.66 -29.52
N ARG A 305 -0.50 -17.01 -29.86
CA ARG A 305 -1.44 -17.77 -28.99
C ARG A 305 -0.96 -19.17 -28.60
N HIS A 306 -0.23 -19.87 -29.46
CA HIS A 306 0.14 -21.29 -29.30
C HIS A 306 1.62 -21.52 -28.90
N LYS A 307 2.34 -20.46 -28.49
CA LYS A 307 3.74 -20.56 -28.02
C LYS A 307 3.88 -20.46 -26.50
N ASN A 308 2.91 -20.96 -25.72
CA ASN A 308 2.96 -20.94 -24.24
C ASN A 308 3.11 -19.51 -23.65
N THR A 309 2.75 -18.47 -24.42
CA THR A 309 2.86 -17.06 -24.01
C THR A 309 1.55 -16.51 -23.43
N SER A 310 0.52 -17.35 -23.35
CA SER A 310 -0.77 -16.99 -22.77
C SER A 310 -0.63 -16.64 -21.29
N ARG A 311 -1.49 -15.75 -20.78
CA ARG A 311 -1.44 -15.31 -19.37
C ARG A 311 -1.58 -16.47 -18.38
N TRP A 312 -2.27 -17.55 -18.78
CA TRP A 312 -2.39 -18.77 -17.99
C TRP A 312 -1.06 -19.53 -17.98
N ALA A 313 -0.48 -19.76 -19.16
CA ALA A 313 0.72 -20.56 -19.34
C ALA A 313 1.96 -19.88 -18.71
N LYS A 314 2.13 -18.57 -18.92
CA LYS A 314 3.11 -17.71 -18.22
C LYS A 314 2.97 -17.77 -16.68
N ARG A 315 1.74 -17.84 -16.17
CA ARG A 315 1.47 -17.89 -14.73
C ARG A 315 1.69 -19.29 -14.14
N ALA A 316 1.39 -20.34 -14.89
CA ALA A 316 1.66 -21.72 -14.49
C ALA A 316 3.17 -21.97 -14.37
N ILE A 317 3.96 -21.45 -15.33
CA ILE A 317 5.43 -21.48 -15.29
C ILE A 317 5.94 -20.62 -14.12
N LYS A 318 5.51 -19.35 -14.00
CA LYS A 318 5.98 -18.44 -12.94
C LYS A 318 5.65 -18.92 -11.52
N LYS A 319 4.56 -19.69 -11.35
CA LYS A 319 4.17 -20.27 -10.04
C LYS A 319 4.80 -21.64 -9.78
N GLY A 320 5.60 -22.20 -10.71
CA GLY A 320 6.19 -23.53 -10.57
C GLY A 320 5.20 -24.69 -10.68
N ILE A 321 3.97 -24.44 -11.12
CA ILE A 321 2.90 -25.45 -11.20
C ILE A 321 3.03 -26.29 -12.47
N ALA A 322 3.83 -25.84 -13.45
CA ALA A 322 4.04 -26.49 -14.74
C ALA A 322 4.51 -27.96 -14.68
N HIS A 323 5.03 -28.43 -13.53
CA HIS A 323 5.44 -29.82 -13.33
C HIS A 323 4.27 -30.78 -13.01
N LEU A 324 3.10 -30.27 -12.62
CA LEU A 324 1.93 -31.08 -12.32
C LEU A 324 1.37 -31.72 -13.60
N ALA A 325 1.10 -33.02 -13.57
CA ALA A 325 0.74 -33.85 -14.74
C ALA A 325 -0.30 -33.18 -15.67
N GLY A 326 -1.47 -32.78 -15.14
CA GLY A 326 -2.52 -32.17 -15.96
C GLY A 326 -2.22 -30.75 -16.48
N THR A 327 -1.25 -30.04 -15.91
CA THR A 327 -0.80 -28.73 -16.45
C THR A 327 0.32 -28.89 -17.46
N ARG A 328 1.21 -29.88 -17.25
CA ARG A 328 2.26 -30.26 -18.18
C ARG A 328 1.67 -30.74 -19.51
N GLU A 329 0.67 -31.61 -19.44
CA GLU A 329 -0.04 -32.12 -20.62
C GLU A 329 -0.66 -30.98 -21.45
N LYS A 330 -1.31 -30.01 -20.80
CA LYS A 330 -1.91 -28.85 -21.48
C LYS A 330 -0.88 -27.91 -22.09
N LEU A 331 0.27 -27.71 -21.43
CA LEU A 331 1.38 -26.92 -21.99
C LEU A 331 2.01 -27.62 -23.19
N GLN A 332 2.14 -28.95 -23.14
CA GLN A 332 2.64 -29.77 -24.24
C GLN A 332 1.65 -29.84 -25.40
N GLU A 333 0.34 -29.96 -25.13
CA GLU A 333 -0.72 -29.92 -26.14
C GLU A 333 -0.71 -28.58 -26.89
N GLN A 334 -0.59 -27.47 -26.18
CA GLN A 334 -0.48 -26.14 -26.79
C GLN A 334 0.74 -26.04 -27.72
N LEU A 335 1.89 -26.60 -27.31
CA LEU A 335 3.10 -26.65 -28.14
C LEU A 335 2.95 -27.61 -29.33
N ARG A 336 2.28 -28.75 -29.14
CA ARG A 336 2.01 -29.75 -30.20
C ARG A 336 1.12 -29.17 -31.29
N ILE A 337 0.08 -28.42 -30.90
CA ILE A 337 -0.77 -27.68 -31.85
C ILE A 337 0.08 -26.65 -32.61
N GLY A 338 0.95 -25.92 -31.91
CA GLY A 338 1.87 -24.97 -32.53
C GLY A 338 2.85 -25.61 -33.51
N GLN A 339 3.33 -26.83 -33.25
CA GLN A 339 4.22 -27.61 -34.13
C GLN A 339 3.45 -28.14 -35.35
N GLN A 340 2.27 -28.72 -35.15
CA GLN A 340 1.41 -29.20 -36.24
C GLN A 340 1.04 -28.08 -37.22
N LEU A 341 0.83 -26.86 -36.71
CA LEU A 341 0.61 -25.70 -37.57
C LEU A 341 1.85 -25.32 -38.36
N ARG A 342 3.06 -25.40 -37.78
CA ARG A 342 4.32 -25.18 -38.49
C ARG A 342 4.59 -26.24 -39.56
N GLU A 343 4.40 -27.51 -39.23
CA GLU A 343 4.57 -28.63 -40.16
C GLU A 343 3.58 -28.54 -41.33
N LYS A 344 2.33 -28.15 -41.09
CA LYS A 344 1.35 -27.90 -42.17
C LYS A 344 1.76 -26.76 -43.08
N ILE A 345 2.42 -25.73 -42.55
CA ILE A 345 2.94 -24.59 -43.34
C ILE A 345 4.17 -25.02 -44.17
N GLU A 346 5.08 -25.78 -43.58
CA GLU A 346 6.27 -26.27 -44.29
C GLU A 346 5.88 -27.28 -45.37
N GLY A 347 4.95 -28.20 -45.08
CA GLY A 347 4.44 -29.17 -46.05
C GLY A 347 3.78 -28.52 -47.27
N THR A 348 3.02 -27.44 -47.08
CA THR A 348 2.37 -26.73 -48.20
C THR A 348 3.33 -25.92 -49.07
N ARG A 349 4.50 -25.50 -48.56
CA ARG A 349 5.56 -24.88 -49.38
C ARG A 349 6.33 -25.89 -50.23
N THR A 350 6.27 -27.18 -49.90
CA THR A 350 6.99 -28.24 -50.64
C THR A 350 6.15 -28.95 -51.70
N THR A 351 4.82 -28.78 -51.69
CA THR A 351 3.91 -29.44 -52.64
C THR A 351 3.62 -28.61 -53.90
N THR A 352 4.34 -27.51 -54.14
CA THR A 352 4.19 -26.65 -55.33
C THR A 352 5.48 -26.59 -56.15
N SER A 353 6.12 -27.74 -56.35
CA SER A 353 7.23 -27.90 -57.30
C SER A 353 6.91 -29.06 -58.23
N ASP A 354 6.15 -28.78 -59.29
CA ASP A 354 6.22 -29.48 -60.59
C ASP A 354 5.32 -28.77 -61.63
N GLY A 355 5.88 -28.50 -62.81
CA GLY A 355 5.12 -28.52 -64.08
C GLY A 355 4.60 -27.19 -64.67
N GLU A 356 5.47 -26.52 -65.42
CA GLU A 356 5.28 -25.84 -66.73
C GLU A 356 3.86 -25.51 -67.27
N GLY A 357 3.66 -24.26 -67.71
CA GLY A 357 2.53 -23.82 -68.55
C GLY A 357 2.54 -22.32 -68.84
N SER A 358 2.85 -21.96 -70.09
CA SER A 358 3.21 -20.64 -70.63
C SER A 358 2.03 -19.76 -71.13
N THR A 359 2.33 -18.47 -71.35
CA THR A 359 1.67 -17.39 -72.15
C THR A 359 0.56 -16.55 -71.47
N ASP A 360 0.81 -15.27 -71.14
CA ASP A 360 0.71 -14.01 -71.95
C ASP A 360 -0.71 -13.40 -71.84
N ALA A 361 -1.01 -12.16 -71.42
CA ALA A 361 -0.31 -10.89 -71.52
C ALA A 361 -0.69 -9.90 -70.37
N GLU A 362 0.33 -9.17 -69.91
CA GLU A 362 0.47 -7.75 -69.56
C GLU A 362 -0.73 -6.87 -69.10
N ASP A 363 -0.58 -6.26 -67.92
CA ASP A 363 -0.56 -4.79 -67.77
C ASP A 363 0.35 -4.40 -66.58
N SER A 364 1.22 -3.42 -66.83
CA SER A 364 2.28 -2.85 -66.00
C SER A 364 1.66 -2.04 -64.85
N ASP A 365 2.22 -1.91 -63.65
CA ASP A 365 3.52 -1.32 -63.36
C ASP A 365 4.01 -1.76 -61.97
N ASP A 366 5.20 -2.35 -61.97
CA ASP A 366 6.12 -2.41 -60.84
C ASP A 366 7.20 -1.36 -61.11
N ASP A 367 7.59 -0.64 -60.06
CA ASP A 367 8.98 -0.22 -59.88
C ASP A 367 9.12 0.38 -58.48
N ASP A 368 9.83 -0.32 -57.59
CA ASP A 368 10.75 0.37 -56.69
C ASP A 368 11.89 -0.57 -56.25
N ALA A 369 12.94 -0.57 -57.08
CA ALA A 369 14.28 -0.97 -56.70
C ALA A 369 14.86 0.04 -55.69
N PRO A 370 15.64 -0.40 -54.68
CA PRO A 370 16.32 0.52 -53.78
C PRO A 370 17.52 1.15 -54.50
N ASP A 371 17.64 2.48 -54.45
CA ASP A 371 18.75 3.35 -54.93
C ASP A 371 18.61 4.13 -56.25
N ASP A 372 17.40 4.57 -56.66
CA ASP A 372 17.26 5.67 -57.64
C ASP A 372 17.02 7.03 -56.93
N PRO A 373 17.93 8.03 -57.06
CA PRO A 373 17.75 9.36 -56.45
C PRO A 373 16.48 10.10 -56.92
N ALA A 374 15.94 9.77 -58.10
CA ALA A 374 14.69 10.36 -58.59
C ALA A 374 13.44 9.80 -57.88
N ALA A 375 13.45 8.52 -57.51
CA ALA A 375 12.37 7.88 -56.75
C ALA A 375 12.33 8.39 -55.30
N GLU A 376 13.50 8.61 -54.70
CA GLU A 376 13.63 9.18 -53.35
C GLU A 376 13.11 10.62 -53.28
N ARG A 377 13.45 11.48 -54.27
CA ARG A 377 12.88 12.83 -54.38
C ARG A 377 11.34 12.82 -54.48
N LYS A 378 10.74 11.90 -55.24
CA LYS A 378 9.28 11.76 -55.33
C LYS A 378 8.65 11.38 -53.98
N ARG A 379 9.28 10.47 -53.22
CA ARG A 379 8.83 10.07 -51.89
C ARG A 379 8.88 11.23 -50.90
N ARG A 380 9.96 12.03 -50.93
CA ARG A 380 10.11 13.25 -50.09
C ARG A 380 9.09 14.32 -50.44
N LEU A 381 8.83 14.58 -51.73
CA LEU A 381 7.78 15.50 -52.17
C LEU A 381 6.38 15.05 -51.70
N LYS A 382 6.10 13.75 -51.73
CA LYS A 382 4.84 13.19 -51.22
C LYS A 382 4.73 13.34 -49.69
N ALA A 383 5.82 13.12 -48.95
CA ALA A 383 5.88 13.32 -47.50
C ALA A 383 5.70 14.80 -47.11
N LYS A 384 6.35 15.72 -47.84
CA LYS A 384 6.21 17.18 -47.68
C LYS A 384 4.79 17.64 -47.96
N ALA A 385 4.15 17.12 -49.01
CA ALA A 385 2.75 17.39 -49.31
C ALA A 385 1.79 16.87 -48.21
N ALA A 386 2.07 15.69 -47.64
CA ALA A 386 1.27 15.14 -46.55
C ALA A 386 1.42 15.95 -45.25
N ALA A 387 2.62 16.42 -44.92
CA ALA A 387 2.86 17.26 -43.75
C ALA A 387 2.23 18.66 -43.89
N LEU A 388 2.28 19.27 -45.09
CA LEU A 388 1.56 20.50 -45.40
C LEU A 388 0.04 20.31 -45.27
N LYS A 389 -0.48 19.19 -45.78
CA LYS A 389 -1.89 18.84 -45.64
C LYS A 389 -2.31 18.64 -44.19
N ALA A 390 -1.48 18.00 -43.35
CA ALA A 390 -1.75 17.85 -41.92
C ALA A 390 -1.77 19.20 -41.19
N LEU A 391 -0.96 20.18 -41.62
CA LEU A 391 -0.97 21.53 -41.08
C LEU A 391 -2.22 22.31 -41.49
N GLU A 392 -2.73 22.08 -42.70
CA GLU A 392 -3.96 22.67 -43.24
C GLU A 392 -5.23 22.04 -42.62
N ASP A 393 -5.28 20.71 -42.54
CA ASP A 393 -6.39 19.92 -41.99
C ASP A 393 -6.49 20.02 -40.46
N GLY A 394 -5.41 20.40 -39.77
CA GLY A 394 -5.41 20.70 -38.33
C GLY A 394 -6.31 21.89 -37.93
N GLY A 395 -6.83 22.63 -38.90
CA GLY A 395 -7.87 23.66 -38.75
C GLY A 395 -9.30 23.16 -38.95
N SER A 396 -9.50 21.94 -39.43
CA SER A 396 -10.83 21.37 -39.63
C SER A 396 -11.37 20.77 -38.33
N ASP A 397 -12.59 21.17 -37.97
CA ASP A 397 -13.26 20.71 -36.76
C ASP A 397 -13.47 19.20 -36.80
N LEU A 398 -12.71 18.46 -35.97
CA LEU A 398 -12.95 17.05 -35.68
C LEU A 398 -14.45 16.82 -35.44
N ALA A 399 -15.08 16.06 -36.33
CA ALA A 399 -16.48 15.70 -36.26
C ALA A 399 -16.77 15.07 -34.88
N GLY A 400 -17.48 15.81 -34.03
CA GLY A 400 -17.72 15.46 -32.62
C GLY A 400 -17.45 16.59 -31.62
N ALA A 401 -16.80 17.68 -32.03
CA ALA A 401 -16.54 18.86 -31.18
C ALA A 401 -17.82 19.51 -30.59
N ASN A 402 -18.99 19.18 -31.12
CA ASN A 402 -20.29 19.66 -30.65
C ASN A 402 -20.91 18.82 -29.52
N GLU A 403 -20.34 17.67 -29.16
CA GLU A 403 -20.84 16.85 -28.07
C GLU A 403 -20.47 17.45 -26.70
N SER A 404 -21.44 17.43 -25.78
CA SER A 404 -21.39 18.04 -24.43
C SER A 404 -20.12 17.73 -23.62
N LEU A 405 -19.52 16.56 -23.82
CA LEU A 405 -18.32 16.11 -23.10
C LEU A 405 -17.04 16.86 -23.54
N PHE A 406 -16.91 17.17 -24.83
CA PHE A 406 -15.71 17.82 -25.39
C PHE A 406 -15.65 19.33 -25.10
N LYS A 407 -16.78 19.94 -24.68
CA LYS A 407 -16.85 21.35 -24.24
C LYS A 407 -16.32 21.57 -22.83
N LEU A 408 -16.01 20.51 -22.08
CA LEU A 408 -15.43 20.65 -20.74
C LEU A 408 -14.01 21.23 -20.86
N PRO A 409 -13.63 22.21 -20.02
CA PRO A 409 -12.39 22.98 -20.17
C PRO A 409 -11.12 22.12 -20.09
N PHE A 410 -11.16 20.97 -19.40
CA PHE A 410 -10.04 20.04 -19.35
C PHE A 410 -9.89 19.22 -20.64
N MET A 411 -11.00 18.84 -21.29
CA MET A 411 -10.96 18.14 -22.59
C MET A 411 -10.60 19.11 -23.70
N ALA A 412 -11.14 20.32 -23.69
CA ALA A 412 -10.76 21.38 -24.64
C ALA A 412 -9.25 21.64 -24.59
N ARG A 413 -8.68 21.85 -23.38
CA ARG A 413 -7.22 22.02 -23.20
C ARG A 413 -6.41 20.80 -23.62
N ALA A 414 -6.90 19.58 -23.37
CA ALA A 414 -6.21 18.35 -23.77
C ALA A 414 -6.23 18.16 -25.30
N MET A 415 -7.33 18.51 -25.96
CA MET A 415 -7.45 18.47 -27.42
C MET A 415 -6.61 19.54 -28.10
N GLU A 416 -6.60 20.77 -27.55
CA GLU A 416 -5.70 21.84 -27.99
C GLU A 416 -4.24 21.41 -27.85
N LYS A 417 -3.85 20.82 -26.71
CA LYS A 417 -2.49 20.32 -26.51
C LYS A 417 -2.09 19.26 -27.55
N ARG A 418 -2.98 18.30 -27.85
CA ARG A 418 -2.73 17.29 -28.90
C ARG A 418 -2.65 17.90 -30.29
N ARG A 419 -3.49 18.90 -30.61
CA ARG A 419 -3.42 19.64 -31.88
C ARG A 419 -2.10 20.38 -32.00
N THR A 420 -1.64 21.05 -30.93
CA THR A 420 -0.36 21.76 -30.94
C THR A 420 0.83 20.81 -31.06
N GLU A 421 0.77 19.63 -30.43
CA GLU A 421 1.80 18.59 -30.56
C GLU A 421 1.86 18.05 -31.99
N SER A 422 0.71 17.68 -32.57
CA SER A 422 0.64 17.20 -33.96
C SER A 422 1.09 18.25 -35.00
N GLN A 423 0.74 19.52 -34.78
CA GLN A 423 1.23 20.61 -35.63
C GLN A 423 2.73 20.86 -35.47
N ALA A 424 3.28 20.69 -34.26
CA ALA A 424 4.71 20.80 -34.01
C ALA A 424 5.47 19.67 -34.71
N GLU A 425 4.98 18.43 -34.61
CA GLU A 425 5.54 17.27 -35.31
C GLU A 425 5.50 17.45 -36.83
N ALA A 426 4.38 17.92 -37.38
CA ALA A 426 4.27 18.18 -38.82
C ALA A 426 5.25 19.25 -39.31
N ARG A 427 5.51 20.28 -38.49
CA ARG A 427 6.52 21.32 -38.79
C ARG A 427 7.94 20.78 -38.68
N GLU A 428 8.22 19.98 -37.66
CA GLU A 428 9.54 19.34 -37.49
C GLU A 428 9.87 18.42 -38.67
N MET A 429 8.89 17.64 -39.14
CA MET A 429 9.02 16.80 -40.34
C MET A 429 9.28 17.64 -41.61
N LEU A 430 8.66 18.82 -41.75
CA LEU A 430 8.95 19.73 -42.86
C LEU A 430 10.36 20.30 -42.78
N ASP A 431 10.79 20.71 -41.59
CA ASP A 431 12.14 21.23 -41.35
C ASP A 431 13.21 20.15 -41.60
N GLU A 432 12.94 18.89 -41.27
CA GLU A 432 13.83 17.75 -41.53
C GLU A 432 13.93 17.44 -43.03
N LEU A 433 12.80 17.40 -43.74
CA LEU A 433 12.79 17.21 -45.20
C LEU A 433 13.48 18.37 -45.93
N ASP A 434 13.30 19.61 -45.46
CA ASP A 434 13.99 20.79 -46.02
C ASP A 434 15.50 20.78 -45.74
N ARG A 435 15.96 20.15 -44.65
CA ARG A 435 17.40 19.95 -44.39
C ARG A 435 17.97 18.89 -45.32
N MET A 436 17.28 17.78 -45.49
CA MET A 436 17.69 16.71 -46.42
C MET A 436 17.74 17.20 -47.87
N ASP A 437 16.78 18.04 -48.27
CA ASP A 437 16.78 18.65 -49.61
C ASP A 437 17.98 19.60 -49.82
N ARG A 438 18.46 20.29 -48.78
CA ARG A 438 19.66 21.15 -48.86
C ARG A 438 20.97 20.35 -48.86
N GLU A 439 21.04 19.28 -48.07
CA GLU A 439 22.21 18.39 -48.04
C GLU A 439 22.44 17.70 -49.40
N ASP A 440 21.37 17.43 -50.16
CA ASP A 440 21.43 16.90 -51.52
C ASP A 440 21.73 17.96 -52.60
N GLU A 441 21.61 19.26 -52.29
CA GLU A 441 21.99 20.35 -53.21
C GLU A 441 23.47 20.75 -53.07
N ASP A 442 24.09 20.47 -51.93
CA ASP A 442 25.49 20.79 -51.60
C ASP A 442 26.48 19.62 -51.83
N GLY A 443 25.99 18.42 -52.16
CA GLY A 443 26.77 17.21 -52.52
C GLY A 443 26.84 16.96 -54.02
#